data_AF-A0A1Q2ZUN9-F1
#
_entry.id   AF-A0A1Q2ZUN9-F1
#
_cell.length_a   1.000
_cell.length_b   1.000
_cell.length_c   1.000
_cell.angle_alpha   90.00
_cell.angle_beta   90.00
_cell.angle_gamma   90.00
#
_symmetry.space_group_name_H-M   'P 1'
#
loop_
_entity.id
_entity.type
_entity.pdbx_description
1 polymer ?
#
loop_
_entity_poly.entity_id
_entity_poly.type
_entity_poly.pdbx_seq_one_letter_code
_entity_poly.pdbx_strand_id
1 'polypeptide(L)'
;MDEQSANVSKLIAQLKGKLWYCIEKQVSEETSFDTSYTPHYTNALVEMCYMQLVEMGKDLEAFARHAGRETISRDDMALLLRKTPQLEDLIVPK
;
A
#
# COMPACT_ATOMS: atom_id res chain seq x y z
N MET A 1 -15.73 6.10 -24.17
CA MET A 1 -14.75 5.72 -23.14
C MET A 1 -13.63 6.73 -23.28
N ASP A 2 -13.55 7.68 -22.35
CA ASP A 2 -12.75 8.90 -22.54
C ASP A 2 -11.25 8.59 -22.45
N GLU A 3 -10.43 9.29 -23.23
CA GLU A 3 -8.97 9.08 -23.31
C GLU A 3 -8.29 9.13 -21.94
N GLN A 4 -8.77 10.00 -21.05
CA GLN A 4 -8.30 10.10 -19.66
C GLN A 4 -8.55 8.82 -18.85
N SER A 5 -9.72 8.19 -19.02
CA SER A 5 -10.07 6.96 -18.31
C SER A 5 -9.22 5.77 -18.78
N ALA A 6 -8.91 5.72 -20.08
CA ALA A 6 -8.00 4.73 -20.64
C ALA A 6 -6.57 4.89 -20.08
N ASN A 7 -6.08 6.13 -19.95
CA ASN A 7 -4.77 6.42 -19.37
C ASN A 7 -4.68 6.02 -17.89
N VAL A 8 -5.70 6.32 -17.10
CA VAL A 8 -5.75 5.91 -15.68
C VAL A 8 -5.74 4.39 -15.56
N SER A 9 -6.55 3.70 -16.37
CA SER A 9 -6.60 2.23 -16.35
C SER A 9 -5.25 1.60 -16.70
N LYS A 10 -4.56 2.16 -17.70
CA LYS A 10 -3.21 1.73 -18.08
C LYS A 10 -2.19 1.95 -16.96
N LEU A 11 -2.26 3.11 -16.30
CA LEU A 11 -1.38 3.42 -15.17
C LEU A 11 -1.61 2.45 -14.00
N ILE A 12 -2.88 2.17 -13.65
CA ILE A 12 -3.23 1.21 -12.59
C ILE A 12 -2.66 -0.18 -12.91
N ALA A 13 -2.80 -0.65 -14.15
CA ALA A 13 -2.23 -1.93 -14.57
C ALA A 13 -0.70 -1.98 -14.41
N GLN A 14 0.00 -0.89 -14.75
CA GLN A 14 1.47 -0.80 -14.58
C GLN A 14 1.88 -0.78 -13.10
N LEU A 15 1.15 -0.03 -12.25
CA LEU A 15 1.42 0.03 -10.81
C LEU A 15 1.18 -1.33 -10.15
N LYS A 16 0.08 -2.00 -10.47
CA LYS A 16 -0.21 -3.36 -9.99
C LYS A 16 0.83 -4.38 -10.46
N GLY A 17 1.32 -4.29 -11.69
CA GLY A 17 2.41 -5.14 -12.18
C GLY A 17 3.72 -4.97 -11.39
N LYS A 18 4.07 -3.73 -11.03
CA LYS A 18 5.24 -3.46 -10.16
C LYS A 18 5.01 -3.96 -8.73
N LEU A 19 3.82 -3.74 -8.19
CA LEU A 19 3.43 -4.21 -6.86
C LEU A 19 3.47 -5.74 -6.78
N TRP A 20 2.99 -6.43 -7.82
CA TRP A 20 3.05 -7.88 -7.95
C TRP A 20 4.49 -8.39 -7.82
N TYR A 21 5.45 -7.77 -8.51
CA TYR A 21 6.86 -8.16 -8.41
C TYR A 21 7.41 -8.04 -6.98
N CYS A 22 7.10 -6.95 -6.29
CA CYS A 22 7.52 -6.76 -4.90
C CYS A 22 6.88 -7.79 -3.96
N ILE A 23 5.60 -8.08 -4.15
CA ILE A 23 4.86 -9.04 -3.31
C ILE A 23 5.35 -10.46 -3.57
N GLU A 24 5.50 -10.87 -4.84
CA GLU A 24 6.02 -12.20 -5.18
C GLU A 24 7.40 -12.44 -4.58
N LYS A 25 8.28 -11.42 -4.64
CA LYS A 25 9.59 -11.49 -4.01
C LYS A 25 9.49 -11.70 -2.49
N GLN A 26 8.69 -10.89 -1.80
CA GLN A 26 8.51 -11.00 -0.33
C GLN A 26 7.89 -12.34 0.06
N VAL A 27 6.85 -12.79 -0.66
CA VAL A 27 6.20 -14.08 -0.41
C VAL A 27 7.21 -15.21 -0.61
N SER A 28 8.01 -15.17 -1.68
CA SER A 28 9.05 -16.17 -1.94
C SER A 28 10.12 -16.21 -0.84
N GLU A 29 10.55 -15.04 -0.33
CA GLU A 29 11.57 -14.91 0.72
C GLU A 29 11.07 -15.35 2.10
N GLU A 30 9.81 -15.05 2.44
CA GLU A 30 9.22 -15.32 3.76
C GLU A 30 8.52 -16.69 3.85
N THR A 31 8.27 -17.35 2.71
CA THR A 31 7.66 -18.69 2.70
C THR A 31 8.69 -19.75 3.06
N SER A 32 8.34 -20.61 4.03
CA SER A 32 9.18 -21.74 4.41
C SER A 32 9.36 -22.76 3.28
N PHE A 33 10.50 -23.46 3.23
CA PHE A 33 10.84 -24.37 2.14
C PHE A 33 9.85 -25.54 1.95
N ASP A 34 9.09 -25.88 3.00
CA ASP A 34 8.11 -26.95 3.05
C ASP A 34 6.68 -26.47 2.73
N THR A 35 6.52 -25.18 2.41
CA THR A 35 5.24 -24.55 2.17
C THR A 35 5.16 -24.06 0.72
N SER A 36 4.03 -24.32 0.05
CA SER A 36 3.78 -23.86 -1.32
C SER A 36 2.64 -22.83 -1.34
N TYR A 37 2.75 -21.81 -2.18
CA TYR A 37 1.69 -20.85 -2.45
C TYR A 37 1.26 -20.89 -3.93
N THR A 38 0.05 -20.41 -4.22
CA THR A 38 -0.49 -20.43 -5.59
C THR A 38 -0.38 -19.06 -6.25
N PRO A 39 -0.38 -18.98 -7.59
CA PRO A 39 -0.46 -17.70 -8.29
C PRO A 39 -1.72 -16.89 -7.91
N HIS A 40 -2.82 -17.56 -7.58
CA HIS A 40 -4.05 -16.93 -7.12
C HIS A 40 -3.88 -16.24 -5.76
N TYR A 41 -3.08 -16.84 -4.87
CA TYR A 41 -2.73 -16.22 -3.59
C TYR A 41 -1.95 -14.93 -3.80
N THR A 42 -0.89 -14.95 -4.62
CA THR A 42 -0.12 -13.73 -4.94
C THR A 42 -1.04 -12.66 -5.54
N ASN A 43 -1.88 -13.02 -6.52
CA ASN A 43 -2.79 -12.07 -7.16
C ASN A 43 -3.80 -11.44 -6.16
N ALA A 44 -4.34 -12.23 -5.24
CA ALA A 44 -5.23 -11.73 -4.19
C ALA A 44 -4.50 -10.76 -3.24
N LEU A 45 -3.25 -11.06 -2.88
CA LEU A 45 -2.42 -10.15 -2.09
C LEU A 45 -2.14 -8.83 -2.81
N VAL A 46 -1.88 -8.86 -4.12
CA VAL A 46 -1.70 -7.62 -4.91
C VAL A 46 -2.92 -6.73 -4.82
N GLU A 47 -4.11 -7.28 -5.00
CA GLU A 47 -5.36 -6.52 -4.91
C GLU A 47 -5.58 -5.96 -3.50
N MET A 48 -5.37 -6.79 -2.47
CA MET A 48 -5.50 -6.37 -1.07
C MET A 48 -4.54 -5.23 -0.72
N CYS A 49 -3.25 -5.38 -1.05
CA CYS A 49 -2.23 -4.36 -0.79
C CYS A 49 -2.50 -3.08 -1.60
N TYR A 50 -2.94 -3.20 -2.85
CA TYR A 50 -3.29 -2.04 -3.67
C TYR A 50 -4.45 -1.26 -3.04
N MET A 51 -5.53 -1.93 -2.65
CA MET A 51 -6.66 -1.28 -1.97
C MET A 51 -6.22 -0.63 -0.66
N GLN A 52 -5.41 -1.31 0.14
CA GLN A 52 -4.89 -0.77 1.40
C GLN A 52 -4.06 0.50 1.18
N LEU A 53 -3.15 0.51 0.19
CA LEU A 53 -2.33 1.68 -0.13
C LEU A 53 -3.17 2.88 -0.60
N VAL A 54 -4.24 2.63 -1.35
CA VAL A 54 -5.17 3.68 -1.79
C VAL A 54 -5.89 4.30 -0.59
N GLU A 55 -6.41 3.49 0.33
CA GLU A 55 -7.08 3.99 1.53
C GLU A 55 -6.11 4.74 2.46
N MET A 56 -4.91 4.20 2.68
CA MET A 56 -3.86 4.88 3.45
C MET A 56 -3.50 6.25 2.84
N GLY A 57 -3.36 6.33 1.52
CA GLY A 57 -3.07 7.58 0.83
C GLY A 57 -4.16 8.65 1.04
N LYS A 58 -5.43 8.26 0.98
CA LYS A 58 -6.57 9.16 1.23
C LYS A 58 -6.56 9.69 2.66
N ASP A 59 -6.35 8.82 3.64
CA ASP A 59 -6.30 9.19 5.05
C ASP A 59 -5.14 10.13 5.34
N LEU A 60 -3.93 9.82 4.84
CA LEU A 60 -2.76 10.68 5.02
C LEU A 60 -2.95 12.08 4.42
N GLU A 61 -3.55 12.15 3.23
CA GLU A 61 -3.87 13.42 2.59
C GLU A 61 -4.93 14.21 3.40
N ALA A 62 -5.93 13.52 3.95
CA ALA A 62 -6.94 14.14 4.81
C ALA A 62 -6.33 14.67 6.12
N PHE A 63 -5.39 13.96 6.74
CA PHE A 63 -4.70 14.41 7.95
C PHE A 63 -3.82 15.63 7.69
N ALA A 64 -3.06 15.63 6.60
CA ALA A 64 -2.25 16.78 6.22
C ALA A 64 -3.12 18.04 6.01
N ARG A 65 -4.22 17.89 5.27
CA ARG A 65 -5.19 18.98 5.04
C ARG A 65 -5.85 19.46 6.34
N HIS A 66 -6.20 18.56 7.25
CA HIS A 66 -6.78 18.91 8.55
C HIS A 66 -5.83 19.80 9.38
N ALA A 67 -4.51 19.61 9.22
CA ALA A 67 -3.48 20.44 9.84
C ALA A 67 -3.10 21.68 9.01
N GLY A 68 -3.84 22.01 7.93
CA GLY A 68 -3.56 23.15 7.06
C GLY A 68 -2.32 22.98 6.17
N ARG A 69 -1.86 21.74 5.94
CA ARG A 69 -0.68 21.41 5.13
C ARG A 69 -1.10 20.73 3.81
N GLU A 70 -0.29 20.91 2.78
CA GLU A 70 -0.40 20.18 1.49
C GLU A 70 0.64 19.07 1.35
N THR A 71 1.59 18.98 2.29
CA THR A 71 2.63 17.96 2.33
C THR A 71 2.42 17.02 3.52
N ILE A 72 2.38 15.71 3.23
CA ILE A 72 2.28 14.65 4.24
C ILE A 72 3.58 14.63 5.07
N SER A 73 3.41 14.51 6.38
CA SER A 73 4.46 14.55 7.40
C SER A 73 4.45 13.29 8.25
N ARG A 74 5.44 13.18 9.15
CA ARG A 74 5.51 12.07 10.12
C ARG A 74 4.29 12.01 11.04
N ASP A 75 3.74 13.16 11.42
CA ASP A 75 2.59 13.23 12.33
C ASP A 75 1.33 12.61 11.70
N ASP A 76 1.19 12.71 10.38
CA ASP A 76 0.09 12.08 9.63
C ASP A 76 0.22 10.55 9.63
N MET A 77 1.45 10.05 9.48
CA MET A 77 1.76 8.62 9.60
C MET A 77 1.50 8.10 11.02
N ALA A 78 1.91 8.83 12.05
CA ALA A 78 1.61 8.49 13.44
C ALA A 78 0.10 8.44 13.69
N LEU A 79 -0.64 9.42 13.18
CA LEU A 79 -2.10 9.47 13.31
C LEU A 79 -2.80 8.31 12.59
N LEU A 80 -2.29 7.90 11.41
CA LEU A 80 -2.77 6.72 10.69
C LEU A 80 -2.57 5.43 11.53
N LEU A 81 -1.42 5.30 12.17
CA LEU A 81 -1.01 4.11 12.93
C LEU A 81 -1.52 4.08 14.38
N ARG A 82 -2.24 5.11 14.85
CA ARG A 82 -2.70 5.26 16.26
C ARG A 82 -3.45 4.08 16.86
N LYS A 83 -4.05 3.20 16.04
CA LYS A 83 -4.79 2.00 16.49
C LYS A 83 -3.93 0.73 16.51
N THR A 84 -2.68 0.83 16.07
CA THR A 84 -1.71 -0.26 15.94
C THR A 84 -0.36 0.20 16.54
N PRO A 85 -0.27 0.38 17.87
CA PRO A 85 0.90 1.01 18.51
C PRO A 85 2.21 0.25 18.26
N GLN A 86 2.16 -1.08 18.12
CA GLN A 86 3.33 -1.89 17.79
C GLN A 86 3.89 -1.56 16.39
N LEU A 87 3.01 -1.26 15.44
CA LEU A 87 3.39 -0.87 14.09
C LEU A 87 3.89 0.58 14.05
N GLU A 88 3.30 1.45 14.87
CA GLU A 88 3.77 2.82 15.07
C GLU A 88 5.20 2.84 15.63
N ASP A 89 5.48 2.09 16.70
CA ASP A 89 6.83 1.97 17.29
C ASP A 89 7.88 1.45 16.29
N LEU A 90 7.47 0.58 15.36
CA LEU A 90 8.37 0.02 14.34
C LEU A 90 8.66 1.02 13.20
N ILE A 91 7.66 1.81 12.78
CA ILE A 91 7.72 2.64 11.58
C ILE A 91 8.06 4.10 11.87
N VAL A 92 7.65 4.63 13.03
CA VAL A 92 7.79 6.03 13.42
C VAL A 92 8.88 6.13 14.48
N PRO A 93 10.15 6.41 14.10
CA PRO A 93 11.22 6.56 15.08
C PRO A 93 10.90 7.70 16.07
N LYS A 94 11.24 7.48 17.34
CA LYS A 94 11.10 8.49 18.42
C LYS A 94 12.17 9.56 18.34
#